data_AF-A0AAW4DQQ7-F1
#
_entry.id   AF-A0AAW4DQQ7-F1
#
_cell.length_a   1.000
_cell.length_b   1.000
_cell.length_c   1.000
_cell.angle_alpha   90.00
_cell.angle_beta   90.00
_cell.angle_gamma   90.00
#
_symmetry.space_group_name_H-M   'P 1'
#
loop_
_entity.id
_entity.type
_entity.pdbx_description
1 polymer ?
#
loop_
_entity_poly.entity_id
_entity_poly.type
_entity_poly.pdbx_seq_one_letter_code
_entity_poly.pdbx_strand_id
1 'polypeptide(L)'
;MDYEMKMMDARISGREIGEKVGEKRGKEIATRAGVKKLIATIMKFSTDSTIIFDTVKEQYGEYFYHDELKQFIAEAKTDSLQEA
;
A
#
# COMPACT_ATOMS: atom_id res chain seq x y z
N MET A 1 2.80 -23.13 39.28
CA MET A 1 3.64 -22.93 38.07
C MET A 1 2.80 -22.66 36.83
N ASP A 2 1.57 -23.17 36.69
CA ASP A 2 0.70 -22.96 35.52
C ASP A 2 0.23 -21.52 35.24
N TYR A 3 0.03 -20.70 36.27
CA TYR A 3 -0.57 -19.38 36.09
C TYR A 3 0.39 -18.38 35.42
N GLU A 4 1.66 -18.41 35.81
CA GLU A 4 2.70 -17.56 35.21
C GLU A 4 3.02 -17.97 33.78
N MET A 5 3.02 -19.28 33.48
CA MET A 5 3.18 -19.80 32.11
C MET A 5 2.07 -19.33 31.17
N LYS A 6 0.79 -19.40 31.60
CA LYS A 6 -0.35 -18.93 30.79
C LYS A 6 -0.31 -17.43 30.53
N MET A 7 0.17 -16.65 31.50
CA MET A 7 0.33 -15.19 31.37
C MET A 7 1.51 -14.81 30.46
N MET A 8 2.55 -15.65 30.40
CA MET A 8 3.65 -15.50 29.45
C MET A 8 3.21 -15.81 28.03
N ASP A 9 2.49 -16.91 27.84
CA ASP A 9 1.97 -17.36 26.53
C ASP A 9 1.00 -16.33 25.92
N ALA A 10 0.09 -15.79 26.73
CA ALA A 10 -0.83 -14.74 26.30
C ALA A 10 -0.11 -13.43 25.90
N ARG A 11 0.96 -13.05 26.59
CA ARG A 11 1.77 -11.86 26.23
C ARG A 11 2.59 -12.08 24.97
N ILE A 12 3.15 -13.28 24.78
CA ILE A 12 3.90 -13.63 23.58
C ILE A 12 2.96 -13.64 22.36
N SER A 13 1.78 -14.27 22.50
CA SER A 13 0.74 -14.29 21.48
C SER A 13 0.26 -12.87 21.12
N GLY A 14 -0.05 -12.03 22.11
CA GLY A 14 -0.45 -10.65 21.87
C GLY A 14 0.63 -9.80 21.17
N ARG A 15 1.91 -10.04 21.48
CA ARG A 15 3.05 -9.34 20.85
C ARG A 15 3.27 -9.80 19.41
N GLU A 16 3.22 -11.10 19.14
CA GLU A 16 3.31 -11.63 17.78
C GLU A 16 2.16 -11.17 16.88
N ILE A 17 0.94 -11.09 17.43
CA ILE A 17 -0.22 -10.55 16.71
C ILE A 17 -0.01 -9.06 16.43
N GLY A 18 0.46 -8.29 17.42
CA GLY A 18 0.77 -6.88 17.27
C GLY A 18 1.84 -6.59 16.22
N GLU A 19 2.94 -7.36 16.21
CA GLU A 19 4.01 -7.23 15.22
C GLU A 19 3.55 -7.63 13.81
N LYS A 20 2.83 -8.75 13.66
CA LYS A 20 2.31 -9.15 12.34
C LYS A 20 1.30 -8.15 11.77
N VAL A 21 0.46 -7.55 12.63
CA VAL A 21 -0.48 -6.50 12.20
C VAL A 21 0.25 -5.20 11.88
N GLY A 22 1.26 -4.82 12.67
CA GLY A 22 2.10 -3.65 12.42
C GLY A 22 2.90 -3.77 11.12
N GLU A 23 3.50 -4.93 10.85
CA GLU A 23 4.24 -5.20 9.62
C GLU A 23 3.34 -5.18 8.38
N LYS A 24 2.15 -5.80 8.45
CA LYS A 24 1.17 -5.76 7.37
C LYS A 24 0.74 -4.33 7.06
N ARG A 25 0.35 -3.57 8.09
CA ARG A 25 -0.04 -2.16 7.93
C ARG A 25 1.10 -1.28 7.41
N GLY A 26 2.32 -1.51 7.87
CA GLY A 26 3.52 -0.80 7.38
C GLY A 26 3.80 -1.10 5.91
N LYS A 27 3.70 -2.37 5.50
CA LYS A 27 3.83 -2.79 4.10
C LYS A 27 2.74 -2.20 3.21
N GLU A 28 1.48 -2.23 3.65
CA GLU A 28 0.35 -1.64 2.91
C GLU A 28 0.49 -0.12 2.73
N ILE A 29 0.92 0.60 3.76
CA ILE A 29 1.16 2.06 3.68
C ILE A 29 2.33 2.36 2.74
N ALA A 30 3.44 1.62 2.86
CA ALA A 30 4.61 1.80 2.01
C ALA A 30 4.32 1.49 0.53
N THR A 31 3.57 0.43 0.26
CA THR A 31 3.15 0.07 -1.10
C THR A 31 2.19 1.10 -1.69
N ARG A 32 1.20 1.59 -0.93
CA ARG A 32 0.30 2.65 -1.43
C ARG A 32 1.03 3.96 -1.73
N ALA A 33 1.95 4.38 -0.87
CA ALA A 33 2.78 5.56 -1.11
C ALA A 33 3.71 5.37 -2.32
N GLY A 34 4.27 4.17 -2.49
CA GLY A 34 5.08 3.78 -3.64
C GLY A 34 4.31 3.85 -4.97
N VAL A 35 3.10 3.29 -5.00
CA VAL A 35 2.20 3.35 -6.16
C VAL A 35 1.87 4.80 -6.54
N LYS A 36 1.46 5.63 -5.56
CA LYS A 36 1.16 7.05 -5.81
C LYS A 36 2.38 7.81 -6.36
N LYS A 37 3.58 7.56 -5.81
CA LYS A 37 4.82 8.20 -6.29
C LYS A 37 5.20 7.76 -7.70
N LEU A 38 5.01 6.49 -8.03
CA LEU A 38 5.22 5.98 -9.38
C LEU A 38 4.25 6.66 -10.37
N ILE A 39 2.95 6.69 -10.04
CA ILE A 39 1.93 7.36 -10.85
C ILE A 39 2.30 8.83 -11.08
N ALA A 40 2.59 9.58 -10.02
CA ALA A 40 2.98 10.99 -10.11
C ALA A 40 4.25 11.19 -10.96
N THR A 41 5.18 10.25 -10.92
CA THR A 41 6.40 10.30 -11.74
C THR A 41 6.07 10.08 -13.21
N ILE A 42 5.28 9.04 -13.55
CA ILE A 42 4.87 8.77 -14.93
C ILE A 42 4.05 9.94 -15.47
N MET A 43 3.17 10.54 -14.65
CA MET A 43 2.37 11.71 -15.00
C MET A 43 3.21 12.94 -15.40
N LYS A 44 4.47 13.05 -14.95
CA LYS A 44 5.39 14.12 -15.41
C LYS A 44 5.88 13.91 -16.84
N PHE A 45 5.87 12.68 -17.34
CA PHE A 45 6.38 12.31 -18.66
C PHE A 45 5.26 11.96 -19.65
N SER A 46 4.10 11.52 -19.17
CA SER A 46 2.95 11.12 -19.98
C SER A 46 1.65 11.39 -19.25
N THR A 47 0.66 11.96 -19.95
CA THR A 47 -0.71 12.12 -19.46
C THR A 47 -1.64 11.00 -19.92
N ASP A 48 -1.13 10.06 -20.71
CA ASP A 48 -1.91 8.93 -21.20
C ASP A 48 -2.21 7.94 -20.09
N SER A 49 -3.49 7.81 -19.76
CA SER A 49 -3.95 6.98 -18.65
C SER A 49 -3.75 5.48 -18.89
N THR A 50 -3.64 5.05 -20.16
CA THR A 50 -3.36 3.66 -20.53
C THR A 50 -1.91 3.32 -20.24
N ILE A 51 -0.97 4.19 -20.65
CA ILE A 51 0.46 4.04 -20.36
C ILE A 51 0.70 4.05 -18.84
N ILE A 52 0.10 4.99 -18.12
CA ILE A 52 0.21 5.06 -16.65
C ILE A 52 -0.30 3.76 -16.02
N PHE A 53 -1.46 3.27 -16.45
CA PHE A 53 -2.04 2.05 -15.90
C PHE A 53 -1.20 0.81 -16.20
N ASP A 54 -0.70 0.66 -17.43
CA ASP A 54 0.09 -0.52 -17.83
C ASP A 54 1.40 -0.60 -17.03
N THR A 55 2.12 0.52 -16.88
CA THR A 55 3.35 0.58 -16.09
C THR A 55 3.11 0.33 -14.59
N VAL A 56 2.04 0.88 -14.04
CA VAL A 56 1.69 0.67 -12.62
C VAL A 56 1.25 -0.77 -12.38
N LYS A 57 0.51 -1.36 -13.32
CA LYS A 57 0.12 -2.77 -13.29
C LYS A 57 1.32 -3.70 -13.40
N GLU A 58 2.30 -3.38 -14.23
CA GLU A 58 3.53 -4.18 -14.36
C GLU A 58 4.30 -4.24 -13.03
N GLN A 59 4.42 -3.10 -12.33
CA GLN A 59 5.17 -3.01 -11.07
C GLN A 59 4.38 -3.49 -9.84
N TYR A 60 3.05 -3.28 -9.82
CA TYR A 60 2.23 -3.45 -8.62
C TYR A 60 1.01 -4.34 -8.79
N GLY A 61 0.80 -4.94 -9.97
CA GLY A 61 -0.34 -5.83 -10.25
C GLY A 61 -0.33 -7.14 -9.46
N GLU A 62 0.81 -7.52 -8.88
CA GLU A 62 0.90 -8.64 -7.93
C GLU A 62 0.39 -8.27 -6.52
N TYR A 63 0.37 -6.97 -6.19
CA TYR A 63 0.05 -6.46 -4.85
C TYR A 63 -1.33 -5.81 -4.76
N PHE A 64 -1.89 -5.32 -5.87
CA PHE A 64 -3.17 -4.61 -5.91
C PHE A 64 -4.05 -5.07 -7.06
N TYR A 65 -5.36 -5.00 -6.87
CA TYR A 65 -6.32 -5.29 -7.93
C TYR A 65 -6.35 -4.17 -8.97
N HIS A 66 -6.76 -4.50 -10.20
CA HIS A 66 -6.86 -3.52 -11.29
C HIS A 66 -7.73 -2.29 -10.93
N ASP A 67 -8.84 -2.50 -10.23
CA ASP A 67 -9.70 -1.40 -9.78
C ASP A 67 -9.02 -0.50 -8.75
N GLU A 68 -8.22 -1.05 -7.83
CA GLU A 68 -7.45 -0.27 -6.87
C GLU A 68 -6.38 0.58 -7.57
N LEU A 69 -5.66 -0.02 -8.53
CA LEU A 69 -4.67 0.72 -9.33
C LEU A 69 -5.31 1.86 -10.13
N LYS A 70 -6.48 1.63 -10.73
CA LYS A 70 -7.25 2.69 -11.41
C LYS A 70 -7.67 3.79 -10.44
N GLN A 71 -8.10 3.42 -9.22
CA GLN A 71 -8.46 4.38 -8.19
C GLN A 71 -7.26 5.23 -7.78
N PHE A 72 -6.08 4.65 -7.60
CA PHE A 72 -4.88 5.42 -7.28
C PHE A 72 -4.49 6.40 -8.38
N ILE A 73 -4.69 6.04 -9.65
CA ILE A 73 -4.45 6.94 -10.79
C ILE A 73 -5.45 8.09 -10.81
N ALA A 74 -6.73 7.81 -10.55
CA ALA A 74 -7.77 8.83 -10.44
C ALA A 74 -7.52 9.79 -9.25
N GLU A 75 -7.14 9.25 -8.09
CA GLU A 75 -6.73 10.02 -6.91
C GLU A 75 -5.56 10.95 -7.27
N ALA A 76 -4.48 10.40 -7.85
CA ALA A 76 -3.28 11.19 -8.20
C ALA A 76 -3.58 12.29 -9.24
N LYS A 77 -4.49 12.04 -10.18
CA LYS A 77 -4.91 13.02 -11.18
C LYS A 77 -5.75 14.15 -10.58
N THR A 78 -6.59 13.82 -9.60
CA THR A 78 -7.41 14.81 -8.87
C THR A 78 -6.55 15.67 -7.95
N ASP A 79 -5.62 15.05 -7.23
CA ASP A 79 -4.65 15.72 -6.36
C ASP A 79 -3.78 16.71 -7.15
N SER A 80 -3.26 16.26 -8.30
CA SER A 80 -2.49 17.11 -9.21
C SER A 80 -3.28 18.26 -9.86
N LEU A 81 -4.62 18.18 -9.86
CA LEU A 81 -5.52 19.25 -10.32
C LEU A 81 -5.91 20.23 -9.20
N GLN A 82 -5.88 19.81 -7.94
CA GLN A 82 -6.21 20.66 -6.78
C GLN A 82 -5.02 21.51 -6.30
N GLU A 83 -3.78 21.14 -6.65
CA GLU A 83 -2.58 21.94 -6.37
C GLU A 83 -2.21 22.95 -7.50
N ALA A 84 -3.04 23.09 -8.54
CA ALA A 84 -2.81 23.98 -9.68
C ALA A 84 -3.56 25.33 -9.57
#